data_AF-A0A9X1I7A0-F1
#
_entry.id   AF-A0A9X1I7A0-F1
#
_cell.length_a   1.000
_cell.length_b   1.000
_cell.length_c   1.000
_cell.angle_alpha   90.00
_cell.angle_beta   90.00
_cell.angle_gamma   90.00
#
_symmetry.space_group_name_H-M   'P 1'
#
loop_
_entity.id
_entity.type
_entity.pdbx_description
1 polymer ?
#
loop_
_entity_poly.entity_id
_entity_poly.type
_entity_poly.pdbx_seq_one_letter_code
_entity_poly.pdbx_strand_id
1 'polypeptide(L)'
;MTNQIKRVAKFASLLLLTQFFSCEIDTLPQNIESIDQEDVFFKPIVKEVYNDSILQQVLQEELNLIQNTALNKSFKKSADRGMQIDKTNPKKVYVHYMPWFQSKDYDGYWGQHWTMTNKNPDVFDGNGFREIASYYNPLIGPYASSDPDLQEYHFLLMKLSGIDGVIFDWYGSRDIHDYGLIKHATETFIPKLENIDLQFSIMYEDRVTHMQPTKTPVEVAEADFTYIRDEYFTSSNYMTQNGSKLLSIFGPHYITTESEWNTVYNNVFTSSDQPALISLWATKHALGSYFKGEFLWVSPDHLGAQDYYYNTYANANDITIGSTYPGFKSFYAEGGWSDGVNEWELPLNDGLTFIETLNNSTHQVADFIQMITWNDFGEGTMIEPTQQFGYNYLTMLQEYTGVSYTEEDLATVTELYRARKKYANNFEVQQMLDNSYIYMKQLKINRVDRVLAAINRYYL
;
A
#
# COMPACT_ATOMS: atom_id res chain seq x y z
N MET A 1 36.03 37.02 62.96
CA MET A 1 35.29 36.41 61.84
C MET A 1 33.81 36.72 62.07
N THR A 2 33.34 37.96 62.03
CA THR A 2 33.15 38.89 60.90
C THR A 2 32.15 38.39 59.85
N ASN A 3 31.01 39.08 59.86
CA ASN A 3 30.01 39.36 58.81
C ASN A 3 28.83 38.40 58.51
N GLN A 4 27.65 38.99 58.74
CA GLN A 4 26.31 38.71 58.23
C GLN A 4 26.26 38.64 56.68
N ILE A 5 25.20 38.02 56.13
CA ILE A 5 24.14 38.71 55.36
C ILE A 5 23.05 37.70 54.91
N LYS A 6 21.81 38.19 55.00
CA LYS A 6 20.51 37.63 54.60
C LYS A 6 20.47 37.06 53.17
N ARG A 7 19.62 36.06 52.95
CA ARG A 7 18.66 36.06 51.82
C ARG A 7 17.44 35.18 52.10
N VAL A 8 16.29 35.84 52.02
CA VAL A 8 14.93 35.28 52.00
C VAL A 8 14.67 34.74 50.60
N ALA A 9 14.13 33.52 50.48
CA ALA A 9 13.46 33.08 49.26
C ALA A 9 12.16 32.36 49.65
N LYS A 10 11.05 32.90 49.14
CA LYS A 10 9.69 32.41 49.30
C LYS A 10 9.56 31.03 48.64
N PHE A 11 9.05 30.04 49.36
CA PHE A 11 8.46 28.86 48.74
C PHE A 11 7.09 29.28 48.17
N ALA A 12 6.99 29.32 46.85
CA ALA A 12 5.71 29.37 46.17
C ALA A 12 5.21 27.93 46.01
N SER A 13 4.22 27.55 46.81
CA SER A 13 3.44 26.33 46.60
C SER A 13 2.57 26.55 45.37
N LEU A 14 2.90 25.89 44.25
CA LEU A 14 2.02 25.86 43.09
C LEU A 14 0.95 24.78 43.34
N LEU A 15 -0.20 25.22 43.86
CA LEU A 15 -1.44 24.44 43.88
C LEU A 15 -1.88 24.29 42.42
N LEU A 16 -1.74 23.11 41.83
CA LEU A 16 -2.39 22.81 40.55
C LEU A 16 -3.88 22.61 40.84
N LEU A 17 -4.68 23.65 40.57
CA LEU A 17 -6.14 23.56 40.55
C LEU A 17 -6.53 22.65 39.39
N THR A 18 -7.15 21.52 39.72
CA THR A 18 -7.98 20.74 38.80
C THR A 18 -9.22 21.57 38.45
N GLN A 19 -9.25 22.15 37.26
CA GLN A 19 -10.49 22.69 36.72
C GLN A 19 -11.28 21.57 36.05
N PHE A 20 -12.37 21.18 36.72
CA PHE A 20 -13.50 20.53 36.09
C PHE A 20 -14.10 21.53 35.08
N PHE A 21 -13.93 21.28 33.79
CA PHE A 21 -14.80 21.92 32.80
C PHE A 21 -16.12 21.15 32.76
N SER A 22 -17.13 21.84 33.30
CA SER A 22 -18.54 21.52 33.24
C SER A 22 -19.00 21.38 31.79
N CYS A 23 -19.89 20.41 31.54
CA CYS A 23 -20.71 20.38 30.33
C CYS A 23 -21.49 21.68 30.21
N GLU A 24 -21.16 22.48 29.20
CA GLU A 24 -22.13 23.35 28.53
C GLU A 24 -22.29 22.80 27.12
N ILE A 25 -23.52 22.39 26.83
CA ILE A 25 -23.96 22.01 25.49
C ILE A 25 -24.03 23.31 24.70
N ASP A 26 -22.95 23.65 24.00
CA ASP A 26 -23.03 24.65 22.94
C ASP A 26 -23.89 24.06 21.82
N THR A 27 -25.03 24.69 21.60
CA THR A 27 -25.93 24.39 20.50
C THR A 27 -25.16 24.47 19.19
N LEU A 28 -25.00 23.31 18.53
CA LEU A 28 -24.48 23.21 17.17
C LEU A 28 -25.22 24.20 16.26
N PRO A 29 -24.51 25.00 15.44
CA PRO A 29 -25.17 25.84 14.47
C PRO A 29 -25.95 24.96 13.49
N GLN A 30 -27.29 25.04 13.55
CA GLN A 30 -28.18 24.54 12.51
C GLN A 30 -28.07 25.46 11.29
N ASN A 31 -27.01 25.27 10.51
CA ASN A 31 -26.93 25.63 9.11
C ASN A 31 -25.75 24.85 8.53
N ILE A 32 -26.01 23.59 8.19
CA ILE A 32 -25.19 22.90 7.18
C ILE A 32 -25.60 23.57 5.88
N GLU A 33 -24.87 24.60 5.47
CA GLU A 33 -24.83 24.97 4.06
C GLU A 33 -24.44 23.70 3.29
N SER A 34 -25.17 23.41 2.21
CA SER A 34 -24.86 22.30 1.33
C SER A 34 -23.40 22.41 0.91
N ILE A 35 -22.57 21.45 1.32
CA ILE A 35 -21.22 21.30 0.75
C ILE A 35 -21.45 21.11 -0.75
N ASP A 36 -21.01 22.07 -1.56
CA ASP A 36 -21.08 21.96 -3.00
C ASP A 36 -20.30 20.69 -3.42
N GLN A 37 -20.85 19.93 -4.37
CA GLN A 37 -20.21 18.70 -4.87
C GLN A 37 -18.75 18.92 -5.35
N GLU A 38 -18.37 20.16 -5.68
CA GLU A 38 -17.02 20.55 -6.09
C GLU A 38 -15.98 20.55 -4.95
N ASP A 39 -16.38 20.59 -3.67
CA ASP A 39 -15.46 20.63 -2.53
C ASP A 39 -15.13 19.25 -1.94
N VAL A 40 -15.67 18.17 -2.53
CA VAL A 40 -15.43 16.78 -2.07
C VAL A 40 -14.22 16.13 -2.78
N PHE A 41 -13.72 16.73 -3.86
CA PHE A 41 -12.66 16.13 -4.68
C PHE A 41 -11.32 16.86 -4.55
N PHE A 42 -10.25 16.08 -4.67
CA PHE A 42 -8.87 16.52 -4.66
C PHE A 42 -8.60 17.49 -5.80
N LYS A 43 -8.04 18.65 -5.45
CA LYS A 43 -7.57 19.66 -6.41
C LYS A 43 -6.07 19.45 -6.63
N PRO A 44 -5.59 19.42 -7.89
CA PRO A 44 -4.16 19.25 -8.16
C PRO A 44 -3.28 20.27 -7.43
N ILE A 45 -2.12 19.82 -6.95
CA ILE A 45 -1.14 20.68 -6.28
C ILE A 45 -0.63 21.74 -7.25
N VAL A 46 -0.60 22.99 -6.80
CA VAL A 46 -0.01 24.11 -7.56
C VAL A 46 1.51 24.01 -7.49
N LYS A 47 2.12 23.63 -8.60
CA LYS A 47 3.57 23.48 -8.77
C LYS A 47 4.29 24.81 -8.99
N GLU A 48 5.60 24.81 -8.74
CA GLU A 48 6.49 25.91 -9.12
C GLU A 48 6.43 26.18 -10.63
N VAL A 49 6.37 27.46 -11.01
CA VAL A 49 6.43 27.88 -12.41
C VAL A 49 7.85 28.27 -12.78
N TYR A 50 8.46 27.47 -13.65
CA TYR A 50 9.81 27.71 -14.14
C TYR A 50 9.84 28.68 -15.32
N ASN A 51 10.90 29.50 -15.40
CA ASN A 51 11.12 30.36 -16.55
C ASN A 51 11.57 29.54 -17.79
N ASP A 52 11.28 30.06 -18.98
CA ASP A 52 11.57 29.35 -20.24
C ASP A 52 13.07 29.04 -20.41
N SER A 53 13.98 29.89 -19.91
CA SER A 53 15.43 29.65 -20.02
C SER A 53 15.90 28.44 -19.21
N ILE A 54 15.34 28.21 -18.02
CA ILE A 54 15.61 27.03 -17.19
C ILE A 54 15.09 25.79 -17.91
N LEU A 55 13.85 25.84 -18.43
CA LEU A 55 13.25 24.69 -19.09
C LEU A 55 14.00 24.32 -20.39
N GLN A 56 14.47 25.31 -21.17
CA GLN A 56 15.31 25.07 -22.34
C GLN A 56 16.63 24.42 -21.97
N GLN A 57 17.27 24.88 -20.89
CA GLN A 57 18.51 24.29 -20.41
C GLN A 57 18.29 22.82 -19.99
N VAL A 58 17.26 22.55 -19.20
CA VAL A 58 16.89 21.20 -18.74
C VAL A 58 16.65 20.27 -19.93
N LEU A 59 15.88 20.73 -20.92
CA LEU A 59 15.60 19.97 -22.13
C LEU A 59 16.87 19.68 -22.93
N GLN A 60 17.74 20.68 -23.11
CA GLN A 60 19.00 20.50 -23.82
C GLN A 60 19.92 19.51 -23.12
N GLU A 61 19.96 19.51 -21.78
CA GLU A 61 20.71 18.53 -20.99
C GLU A 61 20.18 17.09 -21.20
N GLU A 62 18.86 16.89 -21.21
CA GLU A 62 18.25 15.57 -21.48
C GLU A 62 18.54 15.10 -22.90
N LEU A 63 18.38 15.97 -23.90
CA LEU A 63 18.68 15.63 -25.30
C LEU A 63 20.16 15.27 -25.49
N ASN A 64 21.06 16.02 -24.86
CA ASN A 64 22.49 15.72 -24.87
C ASN A 64 22.80 14.37 -24.20
N LEU A 65 22.13 14.06 -23.09
CA LEU A 65 22.26 12.78 -22.39
C LEU A 65 21.80 11.62 -23.28
N ILE A 66 20.67 11.77 -23.95
CA ILE A 66 20.11 10.75 -24.86
C ILE A 66 21.04 10.51 -26.06
N GLN A 67 21.52 11.58 -26.69
CA GLN A 67 22.35 11.50 -27.90
C GLN A 67 23.77 10.97 -27.61
N ASN A 68 24.32 11.24 -26.44
CA ASN A 68 25.66 10.78 -26.08
C ASN A 68 25.62 9.35 -25.51
N THR A 69 25.85 8.36 -26.38
CA THR A 69 25.77 6.93 -26.04
C THR A 69 26.62 6.53 -24.82
N ALA A 70 27.81 7.09 -24.66
CA ALA A 70 28.70 6.77 -23.54
C ALA A 70 28.17 7.32 -22.21
N LEU A 71 27.71 8.58 -22.21
CA LEU A 71 27.07 9.19 -21.04
C LEU A 71 25.78 8.47 -20.68
N ASN A 72 24.93 8.18 -21.67
CA ASN A 72 23.68 7.45 -21.51
C ASN A 72 23.90 6.08 -20.87
N LYS A 73 24.87 5.30 -21.38
CA LYS A 73 25.21 3.99 -20.83
C LYS A 73 25.71 4.09 -19.38
N SER A 74 26.56 5.07 -19.08
CA SER A 74 27.04 5.30 -17.72
C SER A 74 25.91 5.71 -16.77
N PHE A 75 24.99 6.55 -17.24
CA PHE A 75 23.84 7.01 -16.49
C PHE A 75 22.85 5.86 -16.23
N LYS A 76 22.49 5.07 -17.25
CA LYS A 76 21.63 3.89 -17.08
C LYS A 76 22.24 2.84 -16.17
N LYS A 77 23.55 2.67 -16.13
CA LYS A 77 24.21 1.80 -15.14
C LYS A 77 23.99 2.27 -13.69
N SER A 78 23.77 3.56 -13.47
CA SER A 78 23.40 4.07 -12.13
C SER A 78 21.98 3.67 -11.72
N ALA A 79 21.15 3.21 -12.66
CA ALA A 79 19.82 2.63 -12.39
C ALA A 79 19.89 1.25 -11.74
N ASP A 80 21.05 0.59 -11.70
CA ASP A 80 21.22 -0.67 -10.96
C ASP A 80 21.24 -0.45 -9.44
N ARG A 81 21.34 0.80 -8.99
CA ARG A 81 21.11 1.14 -7.57
C ARG A 81 19.61 1.16 -7.33
N GLY A 82 19.13 0.48 -6.30
CA GLY A 82 17.75 0.66 -5.86
C GLY A 82 17.55 2.02 -5.18
N MET A 83 16.47 2.17 -4.42
CA MET A 83 16.05 3.46 -3.84
C MET A 83 16.03 3.34 -2.34
N GLN A 84 17.05 3.86 -1.66
CA GLN A 84 17.10 3.83 -0.20
C GLN A 84 16.41 5.07 0.36
N ILE A 85 15.56 4.88 1.37
CA ILE A 85 14.74 5.93 1.98
C ILE A 85 15.09 6.01 3.46
N ASP A 86 15.54 7.18 3.90
CA ASP A 86 15.84 7.43 5.31
C ASP A 86 14.53 7.67 6.06
N LYS A 87 14.34 6.90 7.14
CA LYS A 87 13.19 6.99 8.05
C LYS A 87 13.68 7.39 9.44
N THR A 88 13.01 8.33 10.10
CA THR A 88 13.30 8.60 11.51
C THR A 88 12.63 7.59 12.43
N ASN A 89 11.50 7.00 12.03
CA ASN A 89 10.90 5.85 12.68
C ASN A 89 11.26 4.56 11.92
N PRO A 90 12.11 3.68 12.48
CA PRO A 90 12.62 2.51 11.76
C PRO A 90 11.64 1.33 11.70
N LYS A 91 10.45 1.42 12.33
CA LYS A 91 9.44 0.34 12.28
C LYS A 91 9.11 0.03 10.82
N LYS A 92 9.19 -1.25 10.46
CA LYS A 92 8.90 -1.70 9.10
C LYS A 92 7.41 -1.57 8.79
N VAL A 93 7.10 -1.06 7.60
CA VAL A 93 5.73 -0.87 7.11
C VAL A 93 5.59 -1.62 5.80
N TYR A 94 4.62 -2.52 5.73
CA TYR A 94 4.26 -3.24 4.52
C TYR A 94 2.80 -2.95 4.19
N VAL A 95 2.42 -3.10 2.93
CA VAL A 95 1.03 -2.92 2.48
C VAL A 95 0.49 -4.23 1.94
N HIS A 96 -0.74 -4.57 2.31
CA HIS A 96 -1.48 -5.62 1.62
C HIS A 96 -1.91 -5.11 0.24
N TYR A 97 -1.71 -5.90 -0.81
CA TYR A 97 -1.90 -5.45 -2.18
C TYR A 97 -2.76 -6.44 -2.97
N MET A 98 -3.72 -5.90 -3.71
CA MET A 98 -4.61 -6.66 -4.60
C MET A 98 -4.10 -6.57 -6.06
N PRO A 99 -3.49 -7.64 -6.61
CA PRO A 99 -2.92 -7.61 -7.96
C PRO A 99 -3.93 -8.09 -9.02
N TRP A 100 -5.20 -7.68 -8.91
CA TRP A 100 -6.32 -8.30 -9.62
C TRP A 100 -7.05 -7.40 -10.62
N PHE A 101 -6.56 -6.18 -10.89
CA PHE A 101 -7.25 -5.21 -11.74
C PHE A 101 -6.86 -5.35 -13.21
N GLN A 102 -7.82 -5.21 -14.14
CA GLN A 102 -7.59 -5.18 -15.59
C GLN A 102 -8.28 -3.98 -16.23
N SER A 103 -7.58 -3.25 -17.11
CA SER A 103 -8.10 -2.09 -17.81
C SER A 103 -8.21 -2.29 -19.31
N LYS A 104 -9.18 -1.62 -19.93
CA LYS A 104 -9.49 -1.80 -21.35
C LYS A 104 -8.36 -1.37 -22.28
N ASP A 105 -7.59 -0.36 -21.90
CA ASP A 105 -6.47 0.17 -22.69
C ASP A 105 -5.22 -0.73 -22.65
N TYR A 106 -5.03 -1.50 -21.58
CA TYR A 106 -3.89 -2.41 -21.42
C TYR A 106 -4.26 -3.87 -21.74
N ASP A 107 -5.33 -4.39 -21.13
CA ASP A 107 -5.77 -5.78 -21.23
C ASP A 107 -6.79 -6.01 -22.35
N GLY A 108 -7.35 -4.94 -22.92
CA GLY A 108 -8.40 -5.00 -23.95
C GLY A 108 -9.83 -5.15 -23.42
N TYR A 109 -10.01 -5.28 -22.10
CA TYR A 109 -11.31 -5.36 -21.42
C TYR A 109 -11.26 -4.78 -20.00
N TRP A 110 -12.41 -4.50 -19.40
CA TRP A 110 -12.52 -4.12 -17.99
C TRP A 110 -12.70 -5.37 -17.12
N GLY A 111 -11.80 -5.57 -16.15
CA GLY A 111 -11.83 -6.71 -15.24
C GLY A 111 -13.01 -6.70 -14.27
N GLN A 112 -13.32 -7.87 -13.70
CA GLN A 112 -14.43 -8.03 -12.75
C GLN A 112 -14.25 -7.20 -11.47
N HIS A 113 -13.01 -6.91 -11.07
CA HIS A 113 -12.72 -6.06 -9.90
C HIS A 113 -13.01 -4.57 -10.12
N TRP A 114 -13.16 -4.11 -11.37
CA TRP A 114 -13.66 -2.76 -11.66
C TRP A 114 -15.16 -2.73 -11.97
N THR A 115 -15.75 -3.85 -12.35
CA THR A 115 -17.13 -3.89 -12.88
C THR A 115 -18.12 -4.53 -11.91
N MET A 116 -17.67 -5.45 -11.07
CA MET A 116 -18.51 -6.43 -10.38
C MET A 116 -19.63 -6.94 -11.31
N THR A 117 -20.87 -6.99 -10.85
CA THR A 117 -22.00 -7.44 -11.69
C THR A 117 -22.61 -6.30 -12.52
N ASN A 118 -22.50 -5.05 -12.08
CA ASN A 118 -23.39 -3.98 -12.55
C ASN A 118 -22.74 -2.63 -12.87
N LYS A 119 -21.41 -2.50 -12.88
CA LYS A 119 -20.72 -1.26 -13.25
C LYS A 119 -20.07 -1.35 -14.63
N ASN A 120 -20.02 -0.22 -15.32
CA ASN A 120 -19.44 -0.13 -16.66
C ASN A 120 -18.44 1.03 -16.76
N PRO A 121 -17.13 0.79 -16.69
CA PRO A 121 -16.13 1.87 -16.70
C PRO A 121 -16.02 2.60 -18.04
N ASP A 122 -16.71 2.17 -19.11
CA ASP A 122 -16.87 2.98 -20.33
C ASP A 122 -17.83 4.17 -20.13
N VAL A 123 -18.67 4.13 -19.09
CA VAL A 123 -19.58 5.22 -18.69
C VAL A 123 -18.86 6.17 -17.73
N PHE A 124 -19.09 7.47 -17.91
CA PHE A 124 -18.60 8.51 -17.02
C PHE A 124 -19.76 9.15 -16.26
N ASP A 125 -19.55 9.48 -14.99
CA ASP A 125 -20.49 10.23 -14.17
C ASP A 125 -20.45 11.74 -14.49
N GLY A 126 -21.28 12.52 -13.78
CA GLY A 126 -21.36 13.97 -13.96
C GLY A 126 -20.08 14.73 -13.60
N ASN A 127 -19.16 14.11 -12.85
CA ASN A 127 -17.87 14.66 -12.43
C ASN A 127 -16.72 14.22 -13.36
N GLY A 128 -17.01 13.40 -14.38
CA GLY A 128 -16.01 12.88 -15.30
C GLY A 128 -15.23 11.68 -14.75
N PHE A 129 -15.70 11.03 -13.69
CA PHE A 129 -15.15 9.77 -13.20
C PHE A 129 -15.82 8.58 -13.89
N ARG A 130 -15.06 7.49 -14.09
CA ARG A 130 -15.62 6.27 -14.68
C ARG A 130 -16.52 5.56 -13.67
N GLU A 131 -17.59 4.95 -14.15
CA GLU A 131 -18.45 4.11 -13.33
C GLU A 131 -17.74 2.79 -13.00
N ILE A 132 -17.19 2.71 -11.79
CA ILE A 132 -16.47 1.53 -11.27
C ILE A 132 -17.15 0.95 -10.04
N ALA A 133 -16.80 -0.28 -9.68
CA ALA A 133 -17.30 -1.00 -8.51
C ALA A 133 -16.59 -0.57 -7.21
N SER A 134 -16.64 0.73 -6.92
CA SER A 134 -16.13 1.33 -5.69
C SER A 134 -16.80 2.67 -5.42
N TYR A 135 -16.87 3.06 -4.15
CA TYR A 135 -17.20 4.44 -3.77
C TYR A 135 -16.04 5.42 -3.96
N TYR A 136 -14.82 4.90 -4.19
CA TYR A 136 -13.60 5.69 -4.24
C TYR A 136 -12.90 5.50 -5.58
N ASN A 137 -12.55 6.60 -6.24
CA ASN A 137 -11.97 6.57 -7.57
C ASN A 137 -10.46 6.74 -7.47
N PRO A 138 -9.62 5.84 -8.04
CA PRO A 138 -8.19 6.06 -8.07
C PRO A 138 -7.83 7.42 -8.68
N LEU A 139 -6.81 8.10 -8.14
CA LEU A 139 -6.41 9.44 -8.60
C LEU A 139 -5.95 9.44 -10.08
N ILE A 140 -5.50 8.28 -10.56
CA ILE A 140 -5.07 8.04 -11.94
C ILE A 140 -6.14 7.37 -12.80
N GLY A 141 -7.33 7.10 -12.25
CA GLY A 141 -8.40 6.31 -12.89
C GLY A 141 -8.18 4.79 -12.77
N PRO A 142 -9.16 3.97 -13.19
CA PRO A 142 -9.04 2.51 -13.16
C PRO A 142 -7.93 2.04 -14.11
N TYR A 143 -7.19 1.03 -13.67
CA TYR A 143 -5.91 0.63 -14.25
C TYR A 143 -5.79 -0.90 -14.37
N ALA A 144 -4.72 -1.36 -15.02
CA ALA A 144 -4.33 -2.76 -15.09
C ALA A 144 -3.18 -3.06 -14.14
N SER A 145 -3.29 -4.07 -13.28
CA SER A 145 -2.24 -4.46 -12.33
C SER A 145 -0.93 -4.86 -13.02
N SER A 146 -0.99 -5.37 -14.26
CA SER A 146 0.16 -5.76 -15.06
C SER A 146 0.78 -4.61 -15.90
N ASP A 147 0.22 -3.39 -15.83
CA ASP A 147 0.75 -2.23 -16.55
C ASP A 147 2.08 -1.76 -15.95
N PRO A 148 3.20 -1.80 -16.69
CA PRO A 148 4.49 -1.43 -16.14
C PRO A 148 4.55 0.01 -15.62
N ASP A 149 3.81 0.95 -16.21
CA ASP A 149 3.82 2.34 -15.75
C ASP A 149 3.10 2.47 -14.40
N LEU A 150 2.04 1.68 -14.18
CA LEU A 150 1.33 1.61 -12.90
C LEU A 150 2.24 1.09 -11.79
N GLN A 151 2.98 0.02 -12.08
CA GLN A 151 3.87 -0.61 -11.10
C GLN A 151 5.01 0.34 -10.68
N GLU A 152 5.53 1.13 -11.63
CA GLU A 152 6.47 2.22 -11.34
C GLU A 152 5.82 3.29 -10.43
N TYR A 153 4.62 3.74 -10.79
CA TYR A 153 3.85 4.72 -10.03
C TYR A 153 3.61 4.27 -8.58
N HIS A 154 3.07 3.08 -8.37
CA HIS A 154 2.80 2.54 -7.04
C HIS A 154 4.07 2.42 -6.20
N PHE A 155 5.14 1.85 -6.74
CA PHE A 155 6.36 1.65 -5.96
C PHE A 155 7.08 2.95 -5.64
N LEU A 156 7.09 3.93 -6.54
CA LEU A 156 7.62 5.25 -6.23
C LEU A 156 6.85 5.93 -5.09
N LEU A 157 5.51 5.90 -5.12
CA LEU A 157 4.69 6.42 -4.02
C LEU A 157 4.99 5.69 -2.71
N MET A 158 5.02 4.36 -2.73
CA MET A 158 5.34 3.54 -1.55
C MET A 158 6.68 3.94 -0.93
N LYS A 159 7.74 4.08 -1.75
CA LYS A 159 9.07 4.49 -1.27
C LYS A 159 9.05 5.88 -0.66
N LEU A 160 8.43 6.86 -1.33
CA LEU A 160 8.35 8.23 -0.83
C LEU A 160 7.47 8.37 0.42
N SER A 161 6.63 7.38 0.72
CA SER A 161 5.85 7.28 1.97
C SER A 161 6.53 6.42 3.05
N GLY A 162 7.74 5.90 2.82
CA GLY A 162 8.45 5.09 3.80
C GLY A 162 7.94 3.65 3.96
N ILE A 163 7.21 3.13 2.97
CA ILE A 163 6.80 1.72 2.87
C ILE A 163 8.01 0.87 2.45
N ASP A 164 8.20 -0.25 3.15
CA ASP A 164 9.33 -1.16 3.01
C ASP A 164 9.04 -2.34 2.06
N GLY A 165 7.78 -2.63 1.76
CA GLY A 165 7.42 -3.73 0.87
C GLY A 165 5.93 -4.03 0.76
N VAL A 166 5.63 -5.11 0.06
CA VAL A 166 4.27 -5.51 -0.34
C VAL A 166 3.96 -6.94 0.09
N ILE A 167 2.76 -7.15 0.62
CA ILE A 167 2.20 -8.46 0.89
C ILE A 167 1.14 -8.70 -0.20
N PHE A 168 1.45 -9.55 -1.17
CA PHE A 168 0.55 -9.83 -2.30
C PHE A 168 -0.53 -10.82 -1.91
N ASP A 169 -1.79 -10.45 -2.11
CA ASP A 169 -2.91 -11.39 -2.06
C ASP A 169 -2.82 -12.40 -3.21
N TRP A 170 -2.98 -13.68 -2.91
CA TRP A 170 -2.64 -14.75 -3.87
C TRP A 170 -3.54 -15.98 -3.75
N TYR A 171 -4.17 -16.35 -4.87
CA TYR A 171 -5.28 -17.30 -4.97
C TYR A 171 -4.89 -18.68 -5.51
N GLY A 172 -3.61 -18.92 -5.78
CA GLY A 172 -3.15 -20.22 -6.27
C GLY A 172 -2.38 -20.17 -7.58
N SER A 173 -1.68 -21.27 -7.83
CA SER A 173 -0.86 -21.51 -9.02
C SER A 173 -1.70 -21.83 -10.27
N ARG A 174 -2.97 -22.19 -10.08
CA ARG A 174 -3.89 -22.68 -11.11
C ARG A 174 -4.51 -21.55 -11.93
N ASP A 175 -5.09 -21.91 -13.07
CA ASP A 175 -5.88 -21.01 -13.92
C ASP A 175 -7.37 -21.32 -13.77
N ILE A 176 -7.93 -20.89 -12.63
CA ILE A 176 -9.35 -21.01 -12.28
C ILE A 176 -9.82 -19.59 -11.94
N HIS A 177 -10.98 -19.17 -12.44
CA HIS A 177 -11.44 -17.78 -12.32
C HIS A 177 -10.38 -16.79 -12.83
N ASP A 178 -9.95 -15.85 -11.98
CA ASP A 178 -8.90 -14.86 -12.25
C ASP A 178 -7.54 -15.21 -11.63
N TYR A 179 -7.37 -16.39 -11.03
CA TYR A 179 -6.16 -16.75 -10.29
C TYR A 179 -4.91 -16.75 -11.19
N GLY A 180 -5.07 -17.15 -12.44
CA GLY A 180 -4.02 -17.07 -13.46
C GLY A 180 -3.56 -15.63 -13.72
N LEU A 181 -4.49 -14.68 -13.76
CA LEU A 181 -4.23 -13.25 -13.95
C LEU A 181 -3.57 -12.63 -12.73
N ILE A 182 -4.07 -12.95 -11.53
CA ILE A 182 -3.50 -12.50 -10.24
C ILE A 182 -2.05 -12.98 -10.12
N LYS A 183 -1.80 -14.27 -10.37
CA LYS A 183 -0.45 -14.83 -10.38
C LYS A 183 0.47 -14.12 -11.37
N HIS A 184 0.00 -13.93 -12.61
CA HIS A 184 0.77 -13.24 -13.64
C HIS A 184 1.10 -11.80 -13.23
N ALA A 185 0.12 -11.06 -12.74
CA ALA A 185 0.33 -9.70 -12.23
C ALA A 185 1.36 -9.67 -11.10
N THR A 186 1.21 -10.51 -10.07
CA THR A 186 2.18 -10.65 -8.97
C THR A 186 3.61 -10.87 -9.49
N GLU A 187 3.79 -11.77 -10.46
CA GLU A 187 5.11 -12.05 -11.04
C GLU A 187 5.69 -10.86 -11.82
N THR A 188 4.86 -10.07 -12.50
CA THR A 188 5.33 -8.85 -13.18
C THR A 188 5.82 -7.76 -12.21
N PHE A 189 5.31 -7.74 -10.97
CA PHE A 189 5.78 -6.80 -9.94
C PHE A 189 7.18 -7.13 -9.41
N ILE A 190 7.56 -8.41 -9.32
CA ILE A 190 8.81 -8.87 -8.69
C ILE A 190 10.06 -8.17 -9.26
N PRO A 191 10.34 -8.17 -10.58
CA PRO A 191 11.55 -7.52 -11.08
C PRO A 191 11.56 -6.00 -10.84
N LYS A 192 10.39 -5.36 -10.74
CA LYS A 192 10.29 -3.91 -10.47
C LYS A 192 10.49 -3.58 -9.00
N LEU A 193 9.93 -4.38 -8.10
CA LEU A 193 10.10 -4.17 -6.66
C LEU A 193 11.56 -4.44 -6.26
N GLU A 194 12.20 -5.44 -6.88
CA GLU A 194 13.63 -5.72 -6.71
C GLU A 194 14.48 -4.55 -7.19
N ASN A 195 14.10 -3.93 -8.32
CA ASN A 195 14.82 -2.79 -8.87
C ASN A 195 14.82 -1.56 -7.95
N ILE A 196 13.89 -1.46 -7.00
CA ILE A 196 13.70 -0.29 -6.13
C ILE A 196 13.87 -0.61 -4.63
N ASP A 197 14.46 -1.78 -4.32
CA ASP A 197 14.72 -2.27 -2.97
C ASP A 197 13.46 -2.33 -2.08
N LEU A 198 12.30 -2.71 -2.65
CA LEU A 198 11.16 -3.15 -1.85
C LEU A 198 11.30 -4.63 -1.53
N GLN A 199 10.72 -5.06 -0.42
CA GLN A 199 10.56 -6.48 -0.11
C GLN A 199 9.15 -6.96 -0.50
N PHE A 200 8.96 -8.26 -0.59
CA PHE A 200 7.62 -8.81 -0.75
C PHE A 200 7.38 -10.15 -0.05
N SER A 201 6.12 -10.47 0.22
CA SER A 201 5.69 -11.81 0.62
C SER A 201 4.35 -12.16 0.01
N ILE A 202 3.97 -13.43 0.12
CA ILE A 202 2.68 -13.94 -0.33
C ILE A 202 1.74 -14.11 0.87
N MET A 203 0.52 -13.61 0.70
CA MET A 203 -0.64 -13.97 1.51
C MET A 203 -1.50 -14.95 0.72
N TYR A 204 -1.51 -16.21 1.14
CA TYR A 204 -2.26 -17.27 0.50
C TYR A 204 -3.71 -17.34 0.99
N GLU A 205 -4.63 -17.39 0.05
CA GLU A 205 -6.06 -17.55 0.27
C GLU A 205 -6.44 -19.03 0.33
N ASP A 206 -6.42 -19.66 1.52
CA ASP A 206 -6.76 -21.09 1.63
C ASP A 206 -8.22 -21.38 1.24
N ARG A 207 -9.06 -20.34 1.20
CA ARG A 207 -10.43 -20.42 0.69
C ARG A 207 -10.53 -20.91 -0.75
N VAL A 208 -9.49 -20.77 -1.57
CA VAL A 208 -9.52 -21.22 -2.97
C VAL A 208 -9.28 -22.71 -3.14
N THR A 209 -8.85 -23.41 -2.08
CA THR A 209 -8.43 -24.82 -2.15
C THR A 209 -9.57 -25.76 -2.55
N HIS A 210 -10.81 -25.44 -2.16
CA HIS A 210 -12.00 -26.23 -2.49
C HIS A 210 -12.48 -26.05 -3.95
N MET A 211 -11.92 -25.10 -4.70
CA MET A 211 -12.35 -24.77 -6.06
C MET A 211 -11.88 -25.78 -7.12
N GLN A 212 -11.06 -26.76 -6.73
CA GLN A 212 -10.64 -27.86 -7.60
C GLN A 212 -11.28 -29.18 -7.13
N PRO A 213 -12.46 -29.58 -7.65
CA PRO A 213 -13.24 -30.70 -7.12
C PRO A 213 -12.56 -32.07 -7.29
N THR A 214 -11.53 -32.18 -8.13
CA THR A 214 -10.79 -33.42 -8.39
C THR A 214 -9.66 -33.68 -7.40
N LYS A 215 -9.39 -32.76 -6.46
CA LYS A 215 -8.32 -32.85 -5.48
C LYS A 215 -8.86 -32.49 -4.10
N THR A 216 -8.22 -33.01 -3.06
CA THR A 216 -8.47 -32.57 -1.68
C THR A 216 -7.88 -31.17 -1.47
N PRO A 217 -8.43 -30.36 -0.54
CA PRO A 217 -7.86 -29.06 -0.19
C PRO A 217 -6.36 -29.13 0.18
N VAL A 218 -5.94 -30.20 0.86
CA VAL A 218 -4.54 -30.47 1.22
C VAL A 218 -3.65 -30.63 -0.03
N GLU A 219 -4.03 -31.47 -0.99
CA GLU A 219 -3.27 -31.65 -2.25
C GLU A 219 -3.18 -30.36 -3.08
N VAL A 220 -4.21 -29.51 -2.98
CA VAL A 220 -4.25 -28.21 -3.66
C VAL A 220 -3.28 -27.23 -3.00
N ALA A 221 -3.30 -27.14 -1.67
CA ALA A 221 -2.39 -26.31 -0.89
C ALA A 221 -0.93 -26.76 -1.01
N GLU A 222 -0.65 -28.07 -1.07
CA GLU A 222 0.70 -28.62 -1.30
C GLU A 222 1.27 -28.16 -2.65
N ALA A 223 0.46 -28.21 -3.71
CA ALA A 223 0.87 -27.74 -5.03
C ALA A 223 1.15 -26.22 -5.02
N ASP A 224 0.32 -25.45 -4.33
CA ASP A 224 0.47 -24.00 -4.21
C ASP A 224 1.70 -23.60 -3.38
N PHE A 225 1.93 -24.25 -2.25
CA PHE A 225 3.11 -24.00 -1.41
C PHE A 225 4.39 -24.43 -2.14
N THR A 226 4.35 -25.50 -2.93
CA THR A 226 5.47 -25.91 -3.79
C THR A 226 5.77 -24.81 -4.81
N TYR A 227 4.75 -24.25 -5.46
CA TYR A 227 4.93 -23.13 -6.40
C TYR A 227 5.54 -21.91 -5.72
N ILE A 228 5.01 -21.51 -4.56
CA ILE A 228 5.53 -20.37 -3.79
C ILE A 228 7.00 -20.58 -3.41
N ARG A 229 7.37 -21.80 -2.98
CA ARG A 229 8.74 -22.18 -2.63
C ARG A 229 9.70 -22.15 -3.83
N ASP A 230 9.23 -22.63 -4.97
CA ASP A 230 10.10 -22.80 -6.14
C ASP A 230 10.25 -21.50 -6.95
N GLU A 231 9.23 -20.63 -6.93
CA GLU A 231 9.23 -19.37 -7.67
C GLU A 231 9.62 -18.19 -6.77
N TYR A 232 8.80 -17.88 -5.75
CA TYR A 232 8.92 -16.61 -5.02
C TYR A 232 10.04 -16.61 -3.98
N PHE A 233 10.25 -17.75 -3.33
CA PHE A 233 11.31 -17.92 -2.33
C PHE A 233 12.72 -17.84 -2.93
N THR A 234 12.88 -17.84 -4.26
CA THR A 234 14.19 -17.67 -4.90
C THR A 234 14.68 -16.22 -4.90
N SER A 235 13.77 -15.26 -4.72
CA SER A 235 14.13 -13.83 -4.67
C SER A 235 14.85 -13.48 -3.37
N SER A 236 15.93 -12.69 -3.49
CA SER A 236 16.61 -12.08 -2.33
C SER A 236 15.76 -11.02 -1.62
N ASN A 237 14.72 -10.52 -2.29
CA ASN A 237 13.82 -9.50 -1.77
C ASN A 237 12.57 -10.12 -1.11
N TYR A 238 12.46 -11.45 -1.09
CA TYR A 238 11.41 -12.11 -0.34
C TYR A 238 11.57 -11.82 1.16
N MET A 239 10.50 -11.39 1.82
CA MET A 239 10.52 -10.94 3.21
C MET A 239 10.94 -12.07 4.15
N THR A 240 11.80 -11.72 5.09
CA THR A 240 12.21 -12.60 6.18
C THR A 240 12.00 -11.91 7.52
N GLN A 241 11.59 -12.68 8.52
CA GLN A 241 11.51 -12.25 9.91
C GLN A 241 12.16 -13.33 10.77
N ASN A 242 13.03 -12.92 11.70
CA ASN A 242 13.76 -13.84 12.58
C ASN A 242 14.48 -14.97 11.82
N GLY A 243 15.03 -14.66 10.64
CA GLY A 243 15.76 -15.60 9.79
C GLY A 243 14.92 -16.59 8.99
N SER A 244 13.58 -16.50 9.06
CA SER A 244 12.65 -17.35 8.30
C SER A 244 11.89 -16.53 7.26
N LYS A 245 11.60 -17.12 6.10
CA LYS A 245 10.72 -16.50 5.10
C LYS A 245 9.30 -16.39 5.65
N LEU A 246 8.59 -15.31 5.33
CA LEU A 246 7.20 -15.12 5.75
C LEU A 246 6.23 -15.67 4.72
N LEU A 247 5.31 -16.54 5.14
CA LEU A 247 4.18 -16.97 4.32
C LEU A 247 2.90 -16.80 5.14
N SER A 248 2.08 -15.84 4.75
CA SER A 248 0.83 -15.53 5.44
C SER A 248 -0.32 -16.32 4.82
N ILE A 249 -1.31 -16.67 5.63
CA ILE A 249 -2.54 -17.34 5.23
C ILE A 249 -3.69 -16.42 5.60
N PHE A 250 -4.46 -15.99 4.61
CA PHE A 250 -5.72 -15.31 4.84
C PHE A 250 -6.77 -16.37 5.16
N GLY A 251 -6.84 -16.73 6.44
CA GLY A 251 -7.60 -17.89 6.90
C GLY A 251 -7.13 -18.36 8.27
N PRO A 252 -7.44 -19.62 8.65
CA PRO A 252 -7.97 -20.70 7.82
C PRO A 252 -9.47 -20.62 7.52
N HIS A 253 -9.87 -21.04 6.33
CA HIS A 253 -11.27 -21.17 5.90
C HIS A 253 -11.67 -22.62 5.59
N TYR A 254 -10.81 -23.38 4.92
CA TYR A 254 -11.13 -24.74 4.45
C TYR A 254 -10.17 -25.80 4.96
N ILE A 255 -8.91 -25.45 5.20
CA ILE A 255 -7.97 -26.33 5.90
C ILE A 255 -7.98 -25.90 7.36
N THR A 256 -8.69 -26.61 8.23
CA THR A 256 -9.02 -26.12 9.58
C THR A 256 -8.45 -26.98 10.71
N THR A 257 -7.62 -27.98 10.39
CA THR A 257 -7.02 -28.84 11.42
C THR A 257 -5.49 -28.78 11.39
N GLU A 258 -4.88 -28.80 12.58
CA GLU A 258 -3.43 -28.90 12.75
C GLU A 258 -2.83 -30.07 11.96
N SER A 259 -3.49 -31.24 11.93
CA SER A 259 -2.97 -32.42 11.22
C SER A 259 -2.88 -32.19 9.71
N GLU A 260 -3.85 -31.49 9.11
CA GLU A 260 -3.84 -31.19 7.68
C GLU A 260 -2.78 -30.14 7.34
N TRP A 261 -2.69 -29.06 8.12
CA TRP A 261 -1.63 -28.06 7.94
C TRP A 261 -0.23 -28.65 8.12
N ASN A 262 -0.04 -29.51 9.13
CA ASN A 262 1.21 -30.22 9.33
C ASN A 262 1.52 -31.13 8.14
N THR A 263 0.50 -31.71 7.49
CA THR A 263 0.70 -32.53 6.28
C THR A 263 1.19 -31.66 5.12
N VAL A 264 0.49 -30.57 4.81
CA VAL A 264 0.90 -29.61 3.76
C VAL A 264 2.33 -29.14 3.98
N TYR A 265 2.62 -28.67 5.19
CA TYR A 265 3.90 -28.06 5.51
C TYR A 265 5.06 -29.06 5.42
N ASN A 266 4.91 -30.26 5.99
CA ASN A 266 5.97 -31.28 5.99
C ASN A 266 6.20 -31.93 4.62
N ASN A 267 5.17 -31.98 3.77
CA ASN A 267 5.31 -32.53 2.42
C ASN A 267 6.04 -31.56 1.48
N VAL A 268 5.93 -30.26 1.72
CA VAL A 268 6.53 -29.23 0.87
C VAL A 268 7.89 -28.76 1.38
N PHE A 269 8.06 -28.51 2.68
CA PHE A 269 9.25 -27.87 3.20
C PHE A 269 10.19 -28.84 3.91
N THR A 270 11.47 -28.63 3.69
CA THR A 270 12.57 -29.29 4.42
C THR A 270 13.01 -28.42 5.60
N SER A 271 13.76 -28.97 6.55
CA SER A 271 14.26 -28.19 7.69
C SER A 271 15.15 -26.99 7.30
N SER A 272 15.63 -26.90 6.05
CA SER A 272 16.47 -25.79 5.56
C SER A 272 15.71 -24.64 4.91
N ASP A 273 14.44 -24.81 4.55
CA ASP A 273 13.65 -23.81 3.79
C ASP A 273 12.24 -23.59 4.36
N GLN A 274 12.03 -23.98 5.60
CA GLN A 274 10.81 -23.77 6.37
C GLN A 274 10.47 -22.27 6.51
N PRO A 275 9.31 -21.82 5.99
CA PRO A 275 8.82 -20.48 6.28
C PRO A 275 8.16 -20.41 7.65
N ALA A 276 8.12 -19.22 8.23
CA ALA A 276 7.23 -18.89 9.33
C ALA A 276 5.82 -18.68 8.77
N LEU A 277 4.88 -19.55 9.14
CA LEU A 277 3.48 -19.37 8.76
C LEU A 277 2.81 -18.34 9.67
N ILE A 278 2.02 -17.45 9.08
CA ILE A 278 1.23 -16.45 9.80
C ILE A 278 -0.25 -16.64 9.42
N SER A 279 -1.18 -16.60 10.37
CA SER A 279 -2.62 -16.73 10.09
C SER A 279 -3.40 -15.48 10.52
N LEU A 280 -4.70 -15.45 10.24
CA LEU A 280 -5.60 -14.51 10.92
C LEU A 280 -5.56 -14.76 12.43
N TRP A 281 -5.76 -13.70 13.20
CA TRP A 281 -5.79 -13.73 14.67
C TRP A 281 -6.77 -14.75 15.25
N ALA A 282 -6.49 -15.18 16.48
CA ALA A 282 -7.29 -16.11 17.24
C ALA A 282 -7.39 -17.53 16.66
N THR A 283 -6.54 -17.89 15.70
CA THR A 283 -6.59 -19.20 15.03
C THR A 283 -5.32 -20.03 15.21
N LYS A 284 -4.17 -19.43 15.56
CA LYS A 284 -2.87 -20.10 15.68
C LYS A 284 -2.93 -21.38 16.51
N HIS A 285 -3.63 -21.34 17.64
CA HIS A 285 -3.75 -22.49 18.55
C HIS A 285 -4.41 -23.73 17.93
N ALA A 286 -5.22 -23.57 16.88
CA ALA A 286 -5.87 -24.65 16.15
C ALA A 286 -5.07 -25.17 14.94
N LEU A 287 -3.99 -24.47 14.57
CA LEU A 287 -3.22 -24.73 13.33
C LEU A 287 -1.87 -25.42 13.56
N GLY A 288 -1.42 -25.47 14.81
CA GLY A 288 -0.20 -26.19 15.20
C GLY A 288 1.07 -25.35 15.18
N SER A 289 2.20 -26.02 15.43
CA SER A 289 3.46 -25.36 15.79
C SER A 289 4.19 -24.61 14.66
N TYR A 290 3.82 -24.81 13.40
CA TYR A 290 4.41 -24.09 12.26
C TYR A 290 3.89 -22.67 12.11
N PHE A 291 2.71 -22.37 12.67
CA PHE A 291 2.18 -21.02 12.74
C PHE A 291 2.89 -20.25 13.84
N LYS A 292 3.65 -19.24 13.43
CA LYS A 292 4.54 -18.45 14.29
C LYS A 292 3.88 -17.17 14.75
N GLY A 293 2.99 -16.62 13.93
CA GLY A 293 2.36 -15.35 14.20
C GLY A 293 0.93 -15.28 13.73
N GLU A 294 0.34 -14.13 14.00
CA GLU A 294 -1.00 -13.79 13.57
C GLU A 294 -1.06 -12.33 13.11
N PHE A 295 -2.09 -11.97 12.35
CA PHE A 295 -2.46 -10.60 12.04
C PHE A 295 -3.97 -10.38 12.19
N LEU A 296 -4.38 -9.14 12.43
CA LEU A 296 -5.78 -8.73 12.49
C LEU A 296 -6.20 -8.15 11.12
N TRP A 297 -7.47 -8.32 10.76
CA TRP A 297 -8.07 -7.62 9.61
C TRP A 297 -9.01 -6.51 10.07
N VAL A 298 -9.61 -5.77 9.13
CA VAL A 298 -10.59 -4.74 9.47
C VAL A 298 -11.77 -5.36 10.22
N SER A 299 -12.18 -4.71 11.31
CA SER A 299 -13.20 -5.23 12.23
C SER A 299 -14.21 -4.14 12.59
N PRO A 300 -15.52 -4.48 12.72
CA PRO A 300 -16.55 -3.52 13.12
C PRO A 300 -16.35 -2.97 14.53
N ASP A 301 -15.62 -3.67 15.40
CA ASP A 301 -15.29 -3.22 16.76
C ASP A 301 -14.07 -2.27 16.80
N HIS A 302 -13.48 -1.96 15.64
CA HIS A 302 -12.39 -0.99 15.46
C HIS A 302 -11.23 -1.20 16.47
N LEU A 303 -10.95 -0.20 17.32
CA LEU A 303 -9.90 -0.27 18.33
C LEU A 303 -10.15 -1.35 19.39
N GLY A 304 -11.40 -1.70 19.67
CA GLY A 304 -11.74 -2.79 20.61
C GLY A 304 -11.15 -4.12 20.15
N ALA A 305 -11.22 -4.41 18.85
CA ALA A 305 -10.62 -5.61 18.25
C ALA A 305 -9.08 -5.55 18.28
N GLN A 306 -8.48 -4.40 17.94
CA GLN A 306 -7.03 -4.23 18.02
C GLN A 306 -6.50 -4.41 19.45
N ASP A 307 -7.16 -3.77 20.43
CA ASP A 307 -6.79 -3.88 21.83
C ASP A 307 -6.94 -5.32 22.32
N TYR A 308 -8.02 -5.99 21.94
CA TYR A 308 -8.22 -7.40 22.29
C TYR A 308 -7.13 -8.28 21.65
N TYR A 309 -6.77 -8.03 20.39
CA TYR A 309 -5.71 -8.73 19.68
C TYR A 309 -4.35 -8.60 20.39
N TYR A 310 -3.92 -7.37 20.67
CA TYR A 310 -2.62 -7.12 21.29
C TYR A 310 -2.55 -7.61 22.74
N ASN A 311 -3.63 -7.47 23.52
CA ASN A 311 -3.63 -7.88 24.91
C ASN A 311 -3.75 -9.40 25.10
N THR A 312 -4.40 -10.10 24.16
CA THR A 312 -4.72 -11.54 24.31
C THR A 312 -3.77 -12.44 23.54
N TYR A 313 -3.47 -12.10 22.28
CA TYR A 313 -2.80 -13.02 21.36
C TYR A 313 -1.32 -12.69 21.11
N ALA A 314 -0.94 -11.41 21.11
CA ALA A 314 0.45 -11.00 20.80
C ALA A 314 1.50 -11.68 21.68
N ASN A 315 1.21 -11.90 22.97
CA ASN A 315 2.15 -12.56 23.90
C ASN A 315 2.43 -14.04 23.56
N ALA A 316 1.54 -14.70 22.82
CA ALA A 316 1.72 -16.09 22.39
C ALA A 316 2.35 -16.18 20.99
N ASN A 317 2.61 -15.04 20.33
CA ASN A 317 3.13 -14.97 18.98
C ASN A 317 4.66 -14.83 18.99
N ASP A 318 5.32 -15.59 18.12
CA ASP A 318 6.74 -15.39 17.81
C ASP A 318 6.92 -14.19 16.86
N ILE A 319 5.86 -13.87 16.10
CA ILE A 319 5.78 -12.74 15.17
C ILE A 319 4.40 -12.09 15.33
N THR A 320 4.34 -10.84 15.75
CA THR A 320 3.10 -10.06 15.89
C THR A 320 3.05 -8.99 14.82
N ILE A 321 1.97 -8.95 14.04
CA ILE A 321 1.80 -7.97 12.95
C ILE A 321 0.82 -6.88 13.39
N GLY A 322 1.30 -5.63 13.41
CA GLY A 322 0.46 -4.44 13.56
C GLY A 322 -0.48 -4.30 12.36
N SER A 323 -1.73 -3.91 12.55
CA SER A 323 -2.75 -3.92 11.48
C SER A 323 -3.46 -2.57 11.43
N THR A 324 -3.20 -1.79 10.39
CA THR A 324 -3.69 -0.41 10.23
C THR A 324 -4.63 -0.34 9.03
N TYR A 325 -5.78 0.32 9.18
CA TYR A 325 -6.76 0.50 8.09
C TYR A 325 -7.42 1.87 8.16
N PRO A 326 -7.81 2.46 7.01
CA PRO A 326 -8.40 3.79 6.98
C PRO A 326 -9.88 3.83 7.37
N GLY A 327 -10.55 2.68 7.32
CA GLY A 327 -11.97 2.48 7.58
C GLY A 327 -12.47 1.31 6.73
N PHE A 328 -13.79 1.19 6.56
CA PHE A 328 -14.41 0.11 5.82
C PHE A 328 -15.76 0.54 5.25
N LYS A 329 -15.93 0.44 3.94
CA LYS A 329 -17.23 0.67 3.29
C LYS A 329 -17.26 -0.10 1.98
N SER A 330 -17.73 -1.34 2.06
CA SER A 330 -17.69 -2.24 0.91
C SER A 330 -18.73 -1.89 -0.15
N PHE A 331 -18.34 -2.07 -1.40
CA PHE A 331 -19.22 -1.93 -2.56
C PHE A 331 -19.88 -3.25 -2.96
N TYR A 332 -19.53 -4.38 -2.35
CA TYR A 332 -19.96 -5.72 -2.80
C TYR A 332 -21.48 -5.89 -2.91
N ALA A 333 -22.23 -5.44 -1.90
CA ALA A 333 -23.70 -5.52 -1.92
C ALA A 333 -24.30 -4.69 -3.07
N GLU A 334 -23.85 -3.44 -3.24
CA GLU A 334 -24.33 -2.58 -4.32
C GLU A 334 -23.86 -3.08 -5.69
N GLY A 335 -22.64 -3.60 -5.77
CA GLY A 335 -22.02 -4.16 -6.98
C GLY A 335 -22.59 -5.51 -7.40
N GLY A 336 -23.50 -6.10 -6.61
CA GLY A 336 -24.10 -7.40 -6.89
C GLY A 336 -23.09 -8.54 -6.81
N TRP A 337 -22.09 -8.42 -5.94
CA TRP A 337 -21.08 -9.44 -5.68
C TRP A 337 -21.46 -10.20 -4.41
N SER A 338 -21.62 -11.53 -4.48
CA SER A 338 -22.13 -12.34 -3.36
C SER A 338 -21.12 -12.57 -2.25
N ASP A 339 -19.84 -12.64 -2.60
CA ASP A 339 -18.78 -13.00 -1.67
C ASP A 339 -18.26 -11.75 -0.94
N GLY A 340 -18.08 -11.83 0.38
CA GLY A 340 -17.63 -10.67 1.16
C GLY A 340 -18.70 -9.63 1.47
N VAL A 341 -19.99 -9.88 1.15
CA VAL A 341 -21.10 -9.01 1.56
C VAL A 341 -21.15 -8.89 3.08
N ASN A 342 -21.18 -7.64 3.55
CA ASN A 342 -21.31 -7.26 4.94
C ASN A 342 -22.27 -6.08 5.07
N GLU A 343 -22.95 -6.01 6.21
CA GLU A 343 -23.98 -4.97 6.50
C GLU A 343 -23.44 -3.83 7.38
N TRP A 344 -22.14 -3.84 7.69
CA TRP A 344 -21.50 -2.86 8.57
C TRP A 344 -20.54 -1.96 7.80
N GLU A 345 -20.37 -0.75 8.31
CA GLU A 345 -19.37 0.22 7.84
C GLU A 345 -18.53 0.70 9.03
N LEU A 346 -17.28 1.04 8.75
CA LEU A 346 -16.41 1.75 9.66
C LEU A 346 -16.05 3.08 8.98
N PRO A 347 -16.48 4.23 9.53
CA PRO A 347 -16.29 5.51 8.87
C PRO A 347 -14.81 5.87 8.72
N LEU A 348 -14.46 6.53 7.61
CA LEU A 348 -13.10 6.99 7.33
C LEU A 348 -12.70 8.19 8.20
N ASN A 349 -13.68 8.99 8.66
CA ASN A 349 -13.52 10.15 9.54
C ASN A 349 -12.39 11.10 9.09
N ASP A 350 -12.33 11.43 7.80
CA ASP A 350 -11.29 12.29 7.21
C ASP A 350 -9.85 11.86 7.55
N GLY A 351 -9.64 10.55 7.74
CA GLY A 351 -8.36 9.93 8.07
C GLY A 351 -8.08 9.79 9.57
N LEU A 352 -8.96 10.24 10.45
CA LEU A 352 -8.83 10.00 11.90
C LEU A 352 -8.81 8.50 12.23
N THR A 353 -9.65 7.70 11.59
CA THR A 353 -9.69 6.24 11.77
C THR A 353 -8.34 5.58 11.40
N PHE A 354 -7.69 6.07 10.34
CA PHE A 354 -6.33 5.63 9.96
C PHE A 354 -5.30 5.97 11.05
N ILE A 355 -5.31 7.21 11.55
CA ILE A 355 -4.39 7.66 12.60
C ILE A 355 -4.58 6.85 13.89
N GLU A 356 -5.83 6.60 14.28
CA GLU A 356 -6.17 5.80 15.46
C GLU A 356 -5.60 4.38 15.35
N THR A 357 -5.87 3.68 14.24
CA THR A 357 -5.36 2.32 14.04
C THR A 357 -3.84 2.27 13.88
N LEU A 358 -3.23 3.29 13.28
CA LEU A 358 -1.78 3.40 13.11
C LEU A 358 -1.08 3.62 14.45
N ASN A 359 -1.58 4.54 15.27
CA ASN A 359 -1.07 4.79 16.60
C ASN A 359 -1.21 3.55 17.48
N ASN A 360 -2.35 2.86 17.40
CA ASN A 360 -2.53 1.63 18.15
C ASN A 360 -1.65 0.49 17.63
N SER A 361 -1.41 0.37 16.32
CA SER A 361 -0.49 -0.64 15.76
C SER A 361 0.99 -0.38 16.09
N THR A 362 1.33 0.80 16.59
CA THR A 362 2.72 1.22 16.85
C THR A 362 3.28 0.71 18.18
N HIS A 363 2.55 -0.14 18.91
CA HIS A 363 3.05 -0.77 20.14
C HIS A 363 4.39 -1.49 19.95
N GLN A 364 5.20 -1.57 21.02
CA GLN A 364 6.49 -2.27 21.00
C GLN A 364 6.35 -3.77 20.71
N VAL A 365 5.15 -4.34 20.89
CA VAL A 365 4.88 -5.77 20.64
C VAL A 365 4.78 -6.13 19.15
N ALA A 366 4.42 -5.19 18.27
CA ALA A 366 4.36 -5.46 16.84
C ALA A 366 5.76 -5.48 16.22
N ASP A 367 6.13 -6.55 15.52
CA ASP A 367 7.40 -6.66 14.80
C ASP A 367 7.46 -5.68 13.61
N PHE A 368 6.33 -5.56 12.91
CA PHE A 368 6.13 -4.64 11.80
C PHE A 368 4.64 -4.30 11.65
N ILE A 369 4.32 -3.34 10.79
CA ILE A 369 2.94 -2.91 10.50
C ILE A 369 2.56 -3.35 9.09
N GLN A 370 1.37 -3.93 8.96
CA GLN A 370 0.66 -4.15 7.70
C GLN A 370 -0.43 -3.08 7.56
N MET A 371 -0.42 -2.38 6.43
CA MET A 371 -1.49 -1.49 6.01
C MET A 371 -2.52 -2.29 5.22
N ILE A 372 -3.79 -2.10 5.57
CA ILE A 372 -4.95 -2.79 5.04
C ILE A 372 -5.82 -1.69 4.42
N THR A 373 -5.69 -1.44 3.12
CA THR A 373 -4.84 -2.07 2.09
C THR A 373 -4.20 -0.99 1.23
N TRP A 374 -3.30 -1.37 0.31
CA TRP A 374 -2.89 -0.43 -0.75
C TRP A 374 -4.11 -0.05 -1.61
N ASN A 375 -4.81 -1.03 -2.19
CA ASN A 375 -5.75 -0.81 -3.28
C ASN A 375 -7.00 -1.73 -3.29
N ASP A 376 -7.49 -2.18 -2.14
CA ASP A 376 -8.80 -2.87 -2.12
C ASP A 376 -9.95 -1.85 -2.21
N PHE A 377 -10.23 -1.48 -3.46
CA PHE A 377 -11.34 -0.60 -3.83
C PHE A 377 -12.71 -1.19 -3.57
N GLY A 378 -12.84 -2.52 -3.58
CA GLY A 378 -14.10 -3.21 -3.31
C GLY A 378 -14.51 -3.09 -1.84
N GLU A 379 -13.56 -3.15 -0.91
CA GLU A 379 -13.80 -2.98 0.53
C GLU A 379 -13.80 -1.53 1.00
N GLY A 380 -13.21 -0.62 0.23
CA GLY A 380 -13.07 0.77 0.65
C GLY A 380 -11.93 0.98 1.67
N THR A 381 -10.92 0.12 1.65
CA THR A 381 -9.80 0.12 2.62
C THR A 381 -8.51 0.69 2.05
N MET A 382 -8.53 1.21 0.82
CA MET A 382 -7.33 1.69 0.12
C MET A 382 -6.65 2.88 0.81
N ILE A 383 -5.32 2.88 0.80
CA ILE A 383 -4.49 4.06 1.07
C ILE A 383 -3.86 4.64 -0.21
N GLU A 384 -4.00 3.96 -1.35
CA GLU A 384 -3.65 4.50 -2.67
C GLU A 384 -4.36 5.85 -2.89
N PRO A 385 -3.68 6.85 -3.49
CA PRO A 385 -4.31 8.13 -3.76
C PRO A 385 -5.60 8.02 -4.58
N THR A 386 -6.64 8.73 -4.13
CA THR A 386 -7.96 8.76 -4.77
C THR A 386 -8.37 10.19 -5.15
N GLN A 387 -9.43 10.31 -5.95
CA GLN A 387 -10.07 11.60 -6.23
C GLN A 387 -10.67 12.21 -4.97
N GLN A 388 -11.04 11.40 -3.98
CA GLN A 388 -11.66 11.86 -2.73
C GLN A 388 -10.63 12.30 -1.69
N PHE A 389 -9.49 11.61 -1.63
CA PHE A 389 -8.52 11.80 -0.54
C PHE A 389 -7.21 12.42 -0.99
N GLY A 390 -6.96 12.54 -2.29
CA GLY A 390 -5.66 12.95 -2.80
C GLY A 390 -4.58 12.05 -2.22
N TYR A 391 -3.55 12.64 -1.62
CA TYR A 391 -2.45 11.93 -0.99
C TYR A 391 -2.57 11.83 0.54
N ASN A 392 -3.73 12.16 1.13
CA ASN A 392 -3.88 12.34 2.58
C ASN A 392 -3.36 11.14 3.43
N TYR A 393 -3.67 9.90 3.04
CA TYR A 393 -3.15 8.73 3.78
C TYR A 393 -1.63 8.57 3.64
N LEU A 394 -1.09 8.91 2.47
CA LEU A 394 0.34 8.84 2.21
C LEU A 394 1.11 9.94 2.95
N THR A 395 0.54 11.15 3.11
CA THR A 395 1.15 12.23 3.91
C THR A 395 1.12 11.91 5.40
N MET A 396 0.00 11.36 5.91
CA MET A 396 -0.05 10.81 7.28
C MET A 396 1.02 9.74 7.51
N LEU A 397 1.26 8.88 6.51
CA LEU A 397 2.30 7.87 6.60
C LEU A 397 3.72 8.45 6.49
N GLN A 398 3.92 9.52 5.71
CA GLN A 398 5.18 10.27 5.69
C GLN A 398 5.51 10.85 7.06
N GLU A 399 4.52 11.42 7.77
CA GLU A 399 4.68 11.91 9.14
C GLU A 399 5.06 10.78 10.11
N TYR A 400 4.36 9.65 10.03
CA TYR A 400 4.59 8.50 10.90
C TYR A 400 5.98 7.86 10.72
N THR A 401 6.38 7.63 9.47
CA THR A 401 7.68 7.06 9.12
C THR A 401 8.80 8.09 9.29
N GLY A 402 8.44 9.37 9.23
CA GLY A 402 9.29 10.54 9.34
C GLY A 402 10.34 10.57 8.23
N VAL A 403 9.92 10.26 7.01
CA VAL A 403 10.67 10.53 5.78
C VAL A 403 10.65 12.04 5.49
N SER A 404 11.61 12.54 4.70
CA SER A 404 11.75 13.97 4.42
C SER A 404 10.96 14.48 3.20
N TYR A 405 10.17 13.60 2.58
CA TYR A 405 9.40 13.92 1.36
C TYR A 405 8.04 14.52 1.68
N THR A 406 7.47 15.16 0.67
CA THR A 406 6.25 15.97 0.77
C THR A 406 5.14 15.46 -0.14
N GLU A 407 3.95 16.03 0.01
CA GLU A 407 2.85 15.81 -0.91
C GLU A 407 3.19 16.21 -2.36
N GLU A 408 4.00 17.26 -2.55
CA GLU A 408 4.46 17.72 -3.86
C GLU A 408 5.38 16.69 -4.53
N ASP A 409 6.21 16.01 -3.74
CA ASP A 409 7.04 14.91 -4.23
C ASP A 409 6.19 13.73 -4.70
N LEU A 410 5.11 13.39 -3.97
CA LEU A 410 4.13 12.37 -4.38
C LEU A 410 3.41 12.79 -5.67
N ALA A 411 3.02 14.06 -5.79
CA ALA A 411 2.39 14.57 -7.01
C ALA A 411 3.30 14.51 -8.24
N THR A 412 4.61 14.68 -8.05
CA THR A 412 5.61 14.50 -9.12
C THR A 412 5.60 13.07 -9.67
N VAL A 413 5.37 12.06 -8.83
CA VAL A 413 5.21 10.66 -9.26
C VAL A 413 3.97 10.49 -10.14
N THR A 414 2.84 11.09 -9.74
CA THR A 414 1.60 11.06 -10.52
C THR A 414 1.75 11.77 -11.87
N GLU A 415 2.47 12.88 -11.92
CA GLU A 415 2.77 13.58 -13.17
C GLU A 415 3.66 12.76 -14.09
N LEU A 416 4.65 12.05 -13.55
CA LEU A 416 5.48 11.11 -14.32
C LEU A 416 4.61 10.01 -14.94
N TYR A 417 3.71 9.39 -14.17
CA TYR A 417 2.75 8.40 -14.69
C TYR A 417 1.89 8.98 -15.82
N ARG A 418 1.28 10.14 -15.58
CA ARG A 418 0.43 10.82 -16.59
C ARG A 418 1.21 11.18 -17.85
N ALA A 419 2.47 11.61 -17.72
CA ALA A 419 3.34 11.89 -18.85
C ALA A 419 3.66 10.62 -19.65
N ARG A 420 3.90 9.48 -19.00
CA ARG A 420 4.12 8.19 -19.68
C ARG A 420 2.91 7.84 -20.55
N LYS A 421 1.70 7.97 -19.99
CA LYS A 421 0.45 7.72 -20.73
C LYS A 421 0.20 8.71 -21.86
N LYS A 422 0.36 10.01 -21.60
CA LYS A 422 0.13 11.06 -22.59
C LYS A 422 1.06 10.93 -23.81
N TYR A 423 2.34 10.63 -23.57
CA TYR A 423 3.37 10.60 -24.61
C TYR A 423 3.79 9.18 -25.00
N ALA A 424 2.91 8.18 -24.85
CA ALA A 424 3.22 6.77 -25.09
C ALA A 424 3.85 6.50 -26.49
N ASN A 425 3.44 7.27 -27.50
CA ASN A 425 3.92 7.14 -28.88
C ASN A 425 5.11 8.06 -29.22
N ASN A 426 5.65 8.82 -28.26
CA ASN A 426 6.78 9.72 -28.47
C ASN A 426 8.06 9.12 -27.86
N PHE A 427 8.88 8.49 -28.71
CA PHE A 427 10.09 7.78 -28.31
C PHE A 427 11.13 8.67 -27.61
N GLU A 428 11.28 9.94 -28.03
CA GLU A 428 12.24 10.85 -27.42
C GLU A 428 11.80 11.25 -26.01
N VAL A 429 10.51 11.57 -25.84
CA VAL A 429 9.94 11.87 -24.52
C VAL A 429 10.00 10.65 -23.60
N GLN A 430 9.67 9.45 -24.09
CA GLN A 430 9.76 8.23 -23.28
C GLN A 430 11.17 8.00 -22.74
N GLN A 431 12.22 8.29 -23.52
CA GLN A 431 13.60 8.21 -23.01
C GLN A 431 13.89 9.24 -21.90
N MET A 432 13.31 10.44 -21.96
CA MET A 432 13.42 11.43 -20.87
C MET A 432 12.65 10.99 -19.62
N LEU A 433 11.52 10.31 -19.79
CA LEU A 433 10.75 9.74 -18.67
C LEU A 433 11.47 8.53 -18.03
N ASP A 434 12.14 7.71 -18.83
CA ASP A 434 13.03 6.66 -18.31
C ASP A 434 14.20 7.25 -17.51
N ASN A 435 14.79 8.36 -17.98
CA ASN A 435 15.79 9.08 -17.20
C ASN A 435 15.19 9.65 -15.90
N SER A 436 13.95 10.12 -15.96
CA SER A 436 13.21 10.65 -14.81
C SER A 436 12.99 9.59 -13.74
N TYR A 437 12.64 8.36 -14.11
CA TYR A 437 12.60 7.23 -13.17
C TYR A 437 13.95 7.01 -12.48
N ILE A 438 15.06 7.06 -13.22
CA ILE A 438 16.41 6.96 -12.63
C ILE A 438 16.69 8.11 -11.67
N TYR A 439 16.28 9.34 -11.99
CA TYR A 439 16.41 10.48 -11.08
C TYR A 439 15.55 10.32 -9.82
N MET A 440 14.34 9.76 -9.92
CA MET A 440 13.50 9.44 -8.76
C MET A 440 14.21 8.47 -7.82
N LYS A 441 14.81 7.40 -8.34
CA LYS A 441 15.60 6.44 -7.56
C LYS A 441 16.81 7.08 -6.88
N GLN A 442 17.37 8.12 -7.50
CA GLN A 442 18.46 8.93 -6.95
C GLN A 442 17.98 10.04 -6.00
N LEU A 443 16.69 10.10 -5.69
CA LEU A 443 16.06 11.11 -4.85
C LEU A 443 16.21 12.54 -5.39
N LYS A 444 16.36 12.69 -6.72
CA LYS A 444 16.46 13.98 -7.41
C LYS A 444 15.09 14.43 -7.91
N ILE A 445 14.11 14.50 -7.03
CA ILE A 445 12.69 14.71 -7.37
C ILE A 445 12.50 16.09 -8.03
N ASN A 446 13.14 17.14 -7.52
CA ASN A 446 13.12 18.48 -8.15
C ASN A 446 13.70 18.48 -9.58
N ARG A 447 14.64 17.58 -9.91
CA ARG A 447 15.11 17.43 -11.30
C ARG A 447 14.01 16.85 -12.18
N VAL A 448 13.29 15.83 -11.69
CA VAL A 448 12.18 15.20 -12.41
C VAL A 448 11.07 16.20 -12.68
N ASP A 449 10.70 16.99 -11.67
CA ASP A 449 9.71 18.05 -11.81
C ASP A 449 10.05 19.04 -12.93
N ARG A 450 11.30 19.50 -13.00
CA ARG A 450 11.77 20.38 -14.10
C ARG A 450 11.76 19.69 -15.47
N VAL A 451 12.10 18.41 -15.54
CA VAL A 451 12.04 17.64 -16.80
C VAL A 451 10.59 17.53 -17.28
N LEU A 452 9.66 17.18 -16.38
CA LEU A 452 8.23 17.12 -16.69
C LEU A 452 7.68 18.48 -17.13
N ALA A 453 8.04 19.55 -16.43
CA ALA A 453 7.69 20.92 -16.83
C ALA A 453 8.22 21.29 -18.21
N ALA A 454 9.47 20.92 -18.54
CA ALA A 454 10.06 21.16 -19.85
C ALA A 454 9.35 20.36 -20.95
N ILE A 455 9.05 19.07 -20.72
CA ILE A 455 8.28 18.24 -21.64
C ILE A 455 6.91 18.88 -21.90
N ASN A 456 6.18 19.24 -20.84
CA ASN A 456 4.87 19.88 -20.96
C ASN A 456 4.90 21.25 -21.61
N ARG A 457 6.04 21.95 -21.61
CA ARG A 457 6.19 23.24 -22.27
C ARG A 457 6.48 23.10 -23.77
N TYR A 458 7.28 22.11 -24.16
CA TYR A 458 7.89 22.05 -25.51
C TYR A 458 7.40 20.89 -26.40
N TYR A 459 6.70 19.90 -25.86
CA TYR A 459 6.18 18.74 -26.61
C TYR A 459 4.63 18.73 -26.70
N LEU A 460 3.98 19.89 -26.52
CA LEU A 460 2.53 20.04 -26.60
C LEU A 460 1.94 19.66 -27.97
#